data_AF-A0A4Y9QSY7-F1
#
_entry.id   AF-A0A4Y9QSY7-F1
#
_cell.length_a   1.000
_cell.length_b   1.000
_cell.length_c   1.000
_cell.angle_alpha   90.00
_cell.angle_beta   90.00
_cell.angle_gamma   90.00
#
_symmetry.space_group_name_H-M   'P 1'
#
loop_
_entity.id
_entity.type
_entity.pdbx_description
1 polymer ?
#
loop_
_entity_poly.entity_id
_entity_poly.type
_entity_poly.pdbx_seq_one_letter_code
_entity_poly.pdbx_strand_id
1 'polypeptide(L)'
;MRDYRPGQWVTLDARTARKEFRELMREMPSRIDELQNLLKKYGLELGADAASLQRLNDWFLSNITADREGIYPTKEWRSVALDIGLFIGEHARRERPTLRWEIVSTGPSFVDYRRHVLSGFTNVPYTKYRFSPSNAVFVYALNAIAGDEDEIVLVGDMPMSFTHRPLDRDELPKLMSGLLERA
;
A
#
# COMPACT_ATOMS: atom_id res chain seq x y z
N MET A 1 -4.13 7.55 -16.37
CA MET A 1 -3.35 7.28 -15.14
C MET A 1 -2.43 8.47 -14.85
N ARG A 2 -2.58 9.13 -13.69
CA ARG A 2 -1.74 10.26 -13.21
C ARG A 2 -0.35 9.69 -12.83
N ASP A 3 0.74 10.41 -13.15
CA ASP A 3 2.14 9.99 -12.89
C ASP A 3 2.41 9.93 -11.38
N TYR A 4 2.25 8.76 -10.75
CA TYR A 4 2.60 8.56 -9.34
C TYR A 4 4.12 8.42 -9.21
N ARG A 5 4.73 9.34 -8.46
CA ARG A 5 6.16 9.29 -8.13
C ARG A 5 6.34 8.97 -6.63
N PRO A 6 6.96 7.83 -6.28
CA PRO A 6 7.41 7.55 -4.93
C PRO A 6 8.28 8.70 -4.43
N GLY A 7 8.03 9.14 -3.19
CA GLY A 7 8.76 10.27 -2.60
C GLY A 7 8.24 11.67 -2.95
N GLN A 8 7.35 11.84 -3.94
CA GLN A 8 6.78 13.15 -4.28
C GLN A 8 6.05 13.80 -3.09
N TRP A 9 5.43 12.99 -2.23
CA TRP A 9 4.75 13.47 -1.03
C TRP A 9 5.67 14.22 -0.06
N VAL A 10 6.96 13.88 0.00
CA VAL A 10 7.91 14.49 0.93
C VAL A 10 8.25 15.93 0.52
N THR A 11 8.30 16.21 -0.79
CA THR A 11 8.64 17.55 -1.31
C THR A 11 7.46 18.53 -1.30
N LEU A 12 6.27 18.04 -0.97
CA LEU A 12 5.01 18.63 -1.43
C LEU A 12 4.38 19.80 -0.66
N ASP A 13 4.99 20.61 0.20
CA ASP A 13 4.27 21.57 1.10
C ASP A 13 3.00 21.03 1.84
N ALA A 14 2.61 21.66 2.96
CA ALA A 14 1.51 21.12 3.77
C ALA A 14 0.13 21.29 3.11
N ARG A 15 -0.06 22.37 2.33
CA ARG A 15 -1.34 22.70 1.67
C ARG A 15 -1.55 21.81 0.46
N THR A 16 -0.51 21.64 -0.37
CA THR A 16 -0.61 20.82 -1.58
C THR A 16 -0.75 19.34 -1.23
N ALA A 17 0.00 18.82 -0.25
CA ALA A 17 -0.20 17.44 0.23
C ALA A 17 -1.64 17.16 0.70
N ARG A 18 -2.26 18.08 1.46
CA ARG A 18 -3.68 17.96 1.87
C ARG A 18 -4.65 18.01 0.69
N LYS A 19 -4.35 18.81 -0.33
CA LYS A 19 -5.16 18.90 -1.56
C LYS A 19 -5.10 17.56 -2.31
N GLU A 20 -3.90 17.07 -2.58
CA GLU A 20 -3.66 15.80 -3.27
C GLU A 20 -4.28 14.61 -2.50
N PHE A 21 -4.19 14.60 -1.16
CA PHE A 21 -4.89 13.59 -0.33
C PHE A 21 -6.40 13.61 -0.54
N ARG A 22 -7.04 14.79 -0.51
CA ARG A 22 -8.49 14.90 -0.73
C ARG A 22 -8.89 14.48 -2.15
N GLU A 23 -8.09 14.84 -3.15
CA GLU A 23 -8.30 14.40 -4.53
C GLU A 23 -8.20 12.88 -4.64
N LEU A 24 -7.16 12.28 -4.05
CA LEU A 24 -6.96 10.83 -4.04
C LEU A 24 -8.12 10.09 -3.36
N MET A 25 -8.56 10.54 -2.19
CA MET A 25 -9.70 9.91 -1.49
C MET A 25 -11.01 10.03 -2.27
N ARG A 26 -11.19 11.11 -3.04
CA ARG A 26 -12.34 11.29 -3.94
C ARG A 26 -12.25 10.39 -5.18
N GLU A 27 -11.06 10.21 -5.72
CA GLU A 27 -10.81 9.37 -6.91
C GLU A 27 -10.75 7.87 -6.59
N MET A 28 -10.49 7.50 -5.34
CA MET A 28 -10.28 6.13 -4.88
C MET A 28 -11.30 5.11 -5.41
N PRO A 29 -12.63 5.34 -5.37
CA PRO A 29 -13.60 4.39 -5.95
C PRO A 29 -13.34 4.12 -7.44
N SER A 30 -13.15 5.18 -8.23
CA SER A 30 -12.85 5.06 -9.68
C SER A 30 -11.53 4.34 -9.93
N ARG A 31 -10.52 4.55 -9.07
CA ARG A 31 -9.23 3.87 -9.18
C ARG A 31 -9.32 2.37 -8.88
N ILE A 32 -10.13 1.99 -7.89
CA ILE A 32 -10.41 0.57 -7.60
C ILE A 32 -11.17 -0.08 -8.76
N ASP A 33 -12.12 0.63 -9.39
CA ASP A 33 -12.82 0.15 -10.59
C ASP A 33 -11.86 -0.02 -11.78
N GLU A 34 -10.93 0.91 -11.97
CA GLU A 34 -9.87 0.81 -12.99
C GLU A 34 -8.97 -0.42 -12.76
N LEU A 35 -8.55 -0.67 -11.51
CA LEU A 35 -7.80 -1.87 -11.14
C LEU A 35 -8.61 -3.14 -11.44
N GLN A 36 -9.88 -3.18 -11.05
CA GLN A 36 -10.76 -4.32 -11.35
C GLN A 36 -10.89 -4.56 -12.86
N ASN A 37 -11.01 -3.50 -13.66
CA ASN A 37 -11.09 -3.61 -15.12
C ASN A 37 -9.78 -4.05 -15.75
N LEU A 38 -8.64 -3.66 -15.18
CA LEU A 38 -7.32 -4.15 -15.58
C LEU A 38 -7.22 -5.67 -15.33
N LEU A 39 -7.57 -6.12 -14.12
CA LEU A 39 -7.49 -7.53 -13.71
C LEU A 39 -8.41 -8.44 -14.53
N LYS A 40 -9.59 -7.96 -14.92
CA LYS A 40 -10.50 -8.70 -15.80
C LYS A 40 -9.86 -9.09 -17.14
N LYS A 41 -8.93 -8.29 -17.67
CA LYS A 41 -8.20 -8.62 -18.90
C LYS A 41 -7.28 -9.84 -18.76
N TYR A 42 -6.94 -10.20 -17.51
CA TYR A 42 -6.14 -11.36 -17.15
C TYR A 42 -6.99 -12.50 -16.57
N GLY A 43 -8.33 -12.41 -16.65
CA GLY A 43 -9.23 -13.43 -16.09
C GLY A 43 -9.27 -13.43 -14.55
N LEU A 44 -8.90 -12.31 -13.91
CA LEU A 44 -8.88 -12.18 -12.46
C LEU A 44 -10.04 -11.30 -11.97
N GLU A 45 -10.62 -11.71 -10.84
CA GLU A 45 -11.62 -10.95 -10.10
C GLU A 45 -11.01 -10.37 -8.83
N LEU A 46 -11.35 -9.12 -8.52
CA LEU A 46 -10.88 -8.46 -7.30
C LEU A 46 -11.77 -8.90 -6.15
N GLY A 47 -11.24 -9.74 -5.28
CA GLY A 47 -11.91 -10.23 -4.08
C GLY A 47 -11.08 -9.97 -2.84
N ALA A 48 -11.73 -9.98 -1.69
CA ALA A 48 -11.09 -9.72 -0.41
C ALA A 48 -10.83 -10.99 0.41
N ASP A 49 -11.30 -12.14 -0.05
CA ASP A 49 -10.91 -13.42 0.51
C ASP A 49 -9.42 -13.71 0.24
N ALA A 50 -8.83 -14.56 1.08
CA ALA A 50 -7.41 -14.90 0.98
C ALA A 50 -7.02 -15.44 -0.40
N ALA A 51 -7.88 -16.23 -1.06
CA ALA A 51 -7.55 -16.82 -2.36
C ALA A 51 -7.54 -15.75 -3.46
N SER A 52 -8.45 -14.79 -3.43
CA SER A 52 -8.47 -13.64 -4.35
C SER A 52 -7.26 -12.72 -4.15
N LEU A 53 -6.91 -12.43 -2.88
CA LEU A 53 -5.71 -11.65 -2.57
C LEU A 53 -4.44 -12.37 -3.02
N GLN A 54 -4.38 -13.71 -2.90
CA GLN A 54 -3.26 -14.49 -3.40
C GLN A 54 -3.13 -14.41 -4.91
N ARG A 55 -4.22 -14.59 -5.66
CA ARG A 55 -4.19 -14.46 -7.12
C ARG A 55 -3.77 -13.06 -7.58
N LEU A 56 -4.21 -12.01 -6.85
CA LEU A 56 -3.75 -10.64 -7.10
C LEU A 56 -2.24 -10.50 -6.87
N ASN A 57 -1.74 -11.09 -5.79
CA ASN A 57 -0.32 -11.10 -5.46
C ASN A 57 0.52 -11.77 -6.56
N ASP A 58 0.16 -13.00 -6.92
CA ASP A 58 0.84 -13.79 -7.94
C ASP A 58 0.86 -13.08 -9.29
N TRP A 59 -0.26 -12.47 -9.68
CA TRP A 59 -0.35 -11.67 -10.89
C TRP A 59 0.56 -10.45 -10.84
N PHE A 60 0.52 -9.71 -9.73
CA PHE A 60 1.32 -8.50 -9.57
C PHE A 60 2.82 -8.81 -9.68
N LEU A 61 3.29 -9.83 -8.96
CA LEU A 61 4.68 -10.29 -9.01
C LEU A 61 5.11 -10.79 -10.39
N SER A 62 4.24 -11.54 -11.07
CA SER A 62 4.58 -12.13 -12.37
C SER A 62 4.66 -11.09 -13.49
N ASN A 63 4.07 -9.90 -13.30
CA ASN A 63 3.95 -8.90 -14.36
C ASN A 63 4.75 -7.62 -14.07
N ILE A 64 5.16 -7.39 -12.82
CA ILE A 64 5.87 -6.16 -12.47
C ILE A 64 7.17 -6.01 -13.26
N THR A 65 7.40 -4.81 -13.80
CA THR A 65 8.62 -4.49 -14.54
C THR A 65 9.35 -3.32 -13.90
N ALA A 66 10.68 -3.39 -13.93
CA ALA A 66 11.56 -2.33 -13.49
C ALA A 66 11.64 -1.19 -14.53
N ASP A 67 12.01 0.00 -14.07
CA ASP A 67 12.38 1.13 -14.90
C ASP A 67 13.74 0.93 -15.57
N ARG A 68 14.19 1.93 -16.33
CA ARG A 68 15.44 1.84 -17.12
C ARG A 68 16.67 1.59 -16.24
N GLU A 69 16.66 2.05 -15.00
CA GLU A 69 17.77 1.88 -14.06
C GLU A 69 17.71 0.51 -13.35
N GLY A 70 16.60 -0.23 -13.49
CA GLY A 70 16.42 -1.54 -12.88
C GLY A 70 16.14 -1.51 -11.38
N ILE A 71 15.91 -0.32 -10.80
CA ILE A 71 15.83 -0.15 -9.34
C ILE A 71 14.37 -0.01 -8.88
N TYR A 72 13.54 0.68 -9.66
CA TYR A 72 12.18 1.01 -9.27
C TYR A 72 11.16 0.39 -10.25
N PRO A 73 9.92 0.14 -9.82
CA PRO A 73 8.87 -0.22 -10.77
C PRO A 73 8.63 0.92 -11.77
N THR A 74 8.21 0.58 -12.99
CA THR A 74 7.80 1.61 -13.97
C THR A 74 6.67 2.48 -13.43
N LYS A 75 6.43 3.64 -14.04
CA LYS A 75 5.36 4.58 -13.64
C LYS A 75 4.00 3.90 -13.55
N GLU A 76 3.70 3.03 -14.51
CA GLU A 76 2.47 2.26 -14.59
C GLU A 76 2.34 1.31 -13.40
N TRP A 77 3.39 0.54 -13.09
CA TRP A 77 3.40 -0.39 -11.96
C TRP A 77 3.34 0.30 -10.61
N ARG A 78 3.89 1.51 -10.49
CA ARG A 78 3.74 2.31 -9.27
C ARG A 78 2.31 2.82 -9.08
N SER A 79 1.62 3.15 -10.18
CA SER A 79 0.19 3.46 -10.13
C SER A 79 -0.63 2.22 -9.74
N VAL A 80 -0.31 1.05 -10.30
CA VAL A 80 -0.98 -0.22 -9.93
C VAL A 80 -0.75 -0.56 -8.45
N ALA A 81 0.47 -0.41 -7.94
CA ALA A 81 0.79 -0.62 -6.52
C ALA A 81 -0.02 0.31 -5.60
N LEU A 82 -0.18 1.59 -5.99
CA LEU A 82 -1.06 2.53 -5.29
C LEU A 82 -2.49 2.01 -5.25
N ASP A 83 -3.04 1.58 -6.39
CA ASP A 83 -4.42 1.13 -6.52
C ASP A 83 -4.70 -0.15 -5.72
N ILE A 84 -3.76 -1.10 -5.73
CA ILE A 84 -3.81 -2.30 -4.87
C ILE A 84 -3.82 -1.89 -3.40
N GLY A 85 -2.94 -0.97 -2.99
CA GLY A 85 -2.94 -0.46 -1.62
C GLY A 85 -4.25 0.25 -1.22
N LEU A 86 -4.83 1.04 -2.12
CA LEU A 86 -6.14 1.67 -1.90
C LEU A 86 -7.25 0.63 -1.74
N PHE A 87 -7.27 -0.40 -2.59
CA PHE A 87 -8.21 -1.51 -2.47
C PHE A 87 -8.10 -2.23 -1.13
N ILE A 88 -6.88 -2.61 -0.73
CA ILE A 88 -6.62 -3.29 0.55
C ILE A 88 -7.07 -2.42 1.72
N GLY A 89 -6.69 -1.14 1.71
CA GLY A 89 -7.03 -0.24 2.80
C GLY A 89 -8.53 0.06 2.90
N GLU A 90 -9.20 0.24 1.76
CA GLU A 90 -10.65 0.47 1.71
C GLU A 90 -11.43 -0.77 2.14
N HIS A 91 -10.96 -1.98 1.78
CA HIS A 91 -11.56 -3.21 2.27
C HIS A 91 -11.40 -3.34 3.79
N ALA A 92 -10.18 -3.19 4.33
CA ALA A 92 -9.96 -3.23 5.77
C ALA A 92 -10.85 -2.22 6.53
N ARG A 93 -11.03 -1.02 5.97
CA ARG A 93 -11.91 0.02 6.53
C ARG A 93 -13.39 -0.37 6.54
N ARG A 94 -13.87 -1.12 5.54
CA ARG A 94 -15.26 -1.62 5.49
C ARG A 94 -15.50 -2.70 6.54
N GLU A 95 -14.54 -3.60 6.75
CA GLU A 95 -14.61 -4.64 7.78
C GLU A 95 -14.44 -4.09 9.20
N ARG A 96 -13.74 -2.96 9.33
CA ARG A 96 -13.38 -2.33 10.62
C ARG A 96 -13.67 -0.84 10.58
N PRO A 97 -14.89 -0.41 10.95
CA PRO A 97 -15.31 0.99 10.84
C PRO A 97 -14.53 1.98 11.72
N THR A 98 -13.74 1.50 12.69
CA THR A 98 -12.82 2.31 13.50
C THR A 98 -11.66 2.85 12.67
N LEU A 99 -11.29 2.14 11.59
CA LEU A 99 -10.26 2.55 10.67
C LEU A 99 -10.72 3.74 9.83
N ARG A 100 -9.80 4.64 9.53
CA ARG A 100 -10.03 5.79 8.67
C ARG A 100 -8.76 6.18 7.92
N TRP A 101 -8.95 6.72 6.73
CA TRP A 101 -7.87 7.33 5.97
C TRP A 101 -7.51 8.69 6.57
N GLU A 102 -6.22 8.89 6.82
CA GLU A 102 -5.65 10.14 7.30
C GLU A 102 -4.41 10.52 6.47
N ILE A 103 -4.06 11.80 6.50
CA ILE A 103 -2.76 12.29 6.03
C ILE A 103 -1.86 12.57 7.22
N VAL A 104 -0.62 12.06 7.19
CA VAL A 104 0.35 12.37 8.25
C VAL A 104 0.87 13.79 8.07
N SER A 105 0.46 14.71 8.95
CA SER A 105 0.87 16.12 8.87
C SER A 105 1.97 16.53 9.86
N THR A 106 2.43 15.61 10.72
CA THR A 106 3.43 15.88 11.77
C THR A 106 4.64 14.97 11.60
N GLY A 107 5.80 15.43 12.10
CA GLY A 107 7.05 14.68 12.09
C GLY A 107 7.64 14.52 10.68
N PRO A 108 8.36 15.54 10.16
CA PRO A 108 8.95 15.48 8.82
C PRO A 108 10.01 14.37 8.65
N SER A 109 10.49 13.81 9.75
CA SER A 109 11.40 12.67 9.78
C SER A 109 10.70 11.31 9.66
N PHE A 110 9.36 11.24 9.77
CA PHE A 110 8.63 9.98 9.63
C PHE A 110 8.53 9.58 8.16
N VAL A 111 8.66 8.28 7.89
CA VAL A 111 8.60 7.73 6.52
C VAL A 111 7.25 8.05 5.84
N ASP A 112 6.20 8.17 6.64
CA ASP A 112 4.84 8.39 6.19
C ASP A 112 4.47 9.87 6.13
N TYR A 113 5.40 10.78 6.41
CA TYR A 113 5.14 12.22 6.37
C TYR A 113 4.52 12.63 5.03
N ARG A 114 3.34 13.27 5.10
CA ARG A 114 2.48 13.70 3.98
C ARG A 114 1.90 12.58 3.12
N ARG A 115 1.93 11.33 3.59
CA ARG A 115 1.31 10.19 2.90
C ARG A 115 -0.08 9.89 3.46
N HIS A 116 -0.90 9.23 2.65
CA HIS A 116 -2.15 8.62 3.08
C HIS A 116 -1.86 7.33 3.86
N VAL A 117 -2.47 7.23 5.04
CA VAL A 117 -2.33 6.09 5.95
C VAL A 117 -3.71 5.72 6.48
N LEU A 118 -3.86 4.46 6.88
CA LEU A 118 -4.91 4.05 7.78
C LEU A 118 -4.49 4.34 9.22
N SER A 119 -5.43 4.83 10.01
CA SER A 119 -5.31 4.97 11.46
C SER A 119 -6.62 4.54 12.13
N GLY A 120 -6.66 4.56 13.47
CA GLY A 120 -7.85 4.12 14.23
C GLY A 120 -7.81 2.65 14.67
N PHE A 121 -6.62 2.04 14.65
CA PHE A 121 -6.38 0.71 15.21
C PHE A 121 -6.66 0.68 16.71
N THR A 122 -7.49 -0.26 17.16
CA THR A 122 -7.88 -0.35 18.58
C THR A 122 -7.14 -1.45 19.34
N ASN A 123 -6.64 -2.46 18.63
CA ASN A 123 -5.97 -3.63 19.20
C ASN A 123 -4.45 -3.58 18.98
N VAL A 124 -3.83 -2.44 19.31
CA VAL A 124 -2.39 -2.21 19.18
C VAL A 124 -1.84 -1.54 20.44
N PRO A 125 -0.61 -1.89 20.90
CA PRO A 125 -0.01 -1.25 22.07
C PRO A 125 0.20 0.26 21.91
N TYR A 126 0.38 0.73 20.67
CA TYR A 126 0.63 2.12 20.36
C TYR A 126 -0.60 2.80 19.75
N THR A 127 -1.26 3.67 20.50
CA THR A 127 -2.53 4.33 20.11
C THR A 127 -2.43 5.26 18.90
N LYS A 128 -1.22 5.65 18.49
CA LYS A 128 -0.97 6.45 17.29
C LYS A 128 -0.42 5.61 16.14
N TYR A 129 -0.57 4.29 16.21
CA TYR A 129 -0.18 3.39 15.13
C TYR A 129 -0.90 3.77 13.84
N ARG A 130 -0.12 3.75 12.76
CA ARG A 130 -0.55 4.06 11.40
C ARG A 130 0.01 3.00 10.50
N PHE A 131 -0.70 2.76 9.40
CA PHE A 131 -0.28 1.81 8.40
C PHE A 131 -0.52 2.40 7.01
N SER A 132 0.47 2.30 6.11
CA SER A 132 0.32 2.72 4.72
C SER A 132 0.24 1.49 3.81
N PRO A 133 -0.98 1.04 3.41
CA PRO A 133 -1.12 -0.11 2.51
C PRO A 133 -0.38 0.09 1.19
N SER A 134 -0.48 1.27 0.59
CA SER A 134 0.19 1.58 -0.68
C SER A 134 1.72 1.56 -0.54
N ASN A 135 2.28 1.99 0.60
CA ASN A 135 3.71 1.87 0.83
C ASN A 135 4.13 0.41 1.01
N ALA A 136 3.35 -0.40 1.72
CA ALA A 136 3.64 -1.83 1.88
C ALA A 136 3.70 -2.55 0.52
N VAL A 137 2.71 -2.32 -0.35
CA VAL A 137 2.70 -2.88 -1.72
C VAL A 137 3.86 -2.33 -2.57
N PHE A 138 4.21 -1.06 -2.40
CA PHE A 138 5.35 -0.47 -3.13
C PHE A 138 6.70 -1.03 -2.66
N VAL A 139 6.92 -1.23 -1.37
CA VAL A 139 8.14 -1.88 -0.85
C VAL A 139 8.20 -3.32 -1.35
N TYR A 140 7.08 -4.03 -1.35
CA TYR A 140 7.01 -5.39 -1.91
C TYR A 140 7.42 -5.43 -3.38
N ALA A 141 6.95 -4.47 -4.17
CA ALA A 141 7.32 -4.30 -5.57
C ALA A 141 8.82 -4.05 -5.77
N LEU A 142 9.48 -3.30 -4.88
CA LEU A 142 10.92 -3.06 -4.95
C LEU A 142 11.71 -4.37 -4.76
N ASN A 143 11.31 -5.16 -3.78
CA ASN A 143 11.98 -6.43 -3.46
C ASN A 143 11.85 -7.43 -4.61
N ALA A 144 10.65 -7.55 -5.17
CA ALA A 144 10.40 -8.38 -6.34
C ALA A 144 11.30 -8.03 -7.53
N ILE A 145 11.52 -6.72 -7.76
CA ILE A 145 12.41 -6.23 -8.81
C ILE A 145 13.88 -6.50 -8.48
N ALA A 146 14.28 -6.34 -7.23
CA ALA A 146 15.64 -6.62 -6.77
C ALA A 146 16.00 -8.11 -6.86
N GLY A 147 15.00 -9.00 -7.02
CA GLY A 147 15.19 -10.45 -6.92
C GLY A 147 15.37 -10.92 -5.48
N ASP A 148 15.13 -10.02 -4.51
CA ASP A 148 15.13 -10.33 -3.09
C ASP A 148 13.75 -10.89 -2.74
N GLU A 149 13.59 -12.21 -2.89
CA GLU A 149 12.38 -12.91 -2.44
C GLU A 149 12.24 -12.90 -0.89
N ASP A 150 13.23 -12.38 -0.15
CA ASP A 150 13.42 -12.67 1.28
C ASP A 150 13.18 -11.50 2.27
N GLU A 151 12.84 -10.25 1.88
CA GLU A 151 12.77 -9.18 2.90
C GLU A 151 11.81 -8.00 2.63
N ILE A 152 10.53 -8.04 3.03
CA ILE A 152 9.72 -6.79 3.19
C ILE A 152 9.94 -6.21 4.58
N VAL A 153 10.43 -4.98 4.61
CA VAL A 153 10.34 -4.11 5.78
C VAL A 153 8.94 -3.48 5.81
N LEU A 154 8.02 -4.06 6.59
CA LEU A 154 6.79 -3.37 6.96
C LEU A 154 7.16 -2.19 7.87
N VAL A 155 7.31 -1.01 7.29
CA VAL A 155 7.55 0.21 8.08
C VAL A 155 6.24 0.62 8.75
N GLY A 156 5.99 0.05 9.94
CA GLY A 156 5.16 0.69 10.95
C GLY A 156 6.05 1.59 11.79
N ASP A 157 5.59 2.80 12.15
CA ASP A 157 6.27 3.66 13.11
C ASP A 157 6.36 2.96 14.50
N MET A 158 7.34 2.09 14.66
CA MET A 158 7.90 1.68 15.95
C MET A 158 9.29 2.31 16.09
N PRO A 159 9.69 2.74 17.30
CA PRO A 159 11.08 3.07 17.56
C PRO A 159 11.94 1.83 17.31
N MET A 160 12.70 1.85 16.21
CA MET A 160 13.89 1.07 15.91
C MET A 160 14.02 -0.26 16.68
N SER A 161 13.21 -1.26 16.33
CA SER A 161 13.64 -2.66 16.44
C SER A 161 13.15 -3.40 15.21
N PHE A 162 14.09 -3.58 14.28
CA PHE A 162 13.93 -4.46 13.14
C PHE A 162 14.02 -5.89 13.67
N THR A 163 12.92 -6.65 13.57
CA THR A 163 13.02 -8.11 13.70
C THR A 163 12.75 -8.70 12.33
N HIS A 164 13.83 -9.22 11.75
CA HIS A 164 13.87 -9.83 10.42
C HIS A 164 13.06 -11.13 10.42
N ARG A 165 12.11 -11.25 9.48
CA ARG A 165 11.57 -12.53 9.10
C ARG A 165 11.32 -12.52 7.59
N PRO A 166 11.76 -13.57 6.86
CA PRO A 166 11.47 -13.70 5.44
C PRO A 166 9.96 -13.76 5.21
N LEU A 167 9.56 -13.20 4.08
CA LEU A 167 8.17 -13.12 3.67
C LEU A 167 7.99 -13.99 2.43
N ASP A 168 6.89 -14.73 2.40
CA ASP A 168 6.66 -15.85 1.47
C ASP A 168 5.66 -15.38 0.39
N ARG A 169 5.34 -16.20 -0.61
CA ARG A 169 4.37 -15.85 -1.68
C ARG A 169 2.99 -15.40 -1.17
N ASP A 170 2.67 -15.56 0.11
CA ASP A 170 1.35 -15.28 0.72
C ASP A 170 1.18 -13.88 1.36
N GLU A 171 1.86 -12.84 0.87
CA GLU A 171 1.93 -11.55 1.58
C GLU A 171 0.67 -10.68 1.56
N LEU A 172 -0.05 -10.55 0.44
CA LEU A 172 -1.29 -9.75 0.46
C LEU A 172 -2.36 -10.33 1.40
N PRO A 173 -2.59 -11.66 1.44
CA PRO A 173 -3.44 -12.27 2.46
C PRO A 173 -2.98 -11.99 3.89
N LYS A 174 -1.67 -12.13 4.19
CA LYS A 174 -1.12 -11.86 5.53
C LYS A 174 -1.24 -10.38 5.92
N LEU A 175 -1.00 -9.47 4.97
CA LEU A 175 -1.16 -8.04 5.17
C LEU A 175 -2.60 -7.71 5.56
N MET A 176 -3.57 -8.29 4.86
CA MET A 176 -4.98 -8.12 5.18
C MET A 176 -5.34 -8.72 6.55
N SER A 177 -4.92 -9.96 6.85
CA SER A 177 -5.18 -10.60 8.13
C SER A 177 -4.61 -9.77 9.29
N GLY A 178 -3.35 -9.37 9.19
CA GLY A 178 -2.68 -8.56 10.21
C GLY A 178 -3.31 -7.17 10.38
N LEU A 179 -3.85 -6.57 9.32
CA LEU A 179 -4.65 -5.35 9.42
C LEU A 179 -5.93 -5.58 10.23
N LEU A 180 -6.67 -6.65 9.94
CA LEU A 180 -7.95 -6.96 10.58
C LEU A 180 -7.81 -7.39 12.05
N GLU A 181 -6.69 -8.01 12.41
CA GLU A 181 -6.36 -8.41 13.79
C GLU A 181 -6.01 -7.21 14.68
N ARG A 182 -5.39 -6.18 14.11
CA ARG A 182 -4.94 -4.97 14.82
C ARG A 182 -6.03 -3.89 14.91
N ALA A 183 -7.01 -3.93 14.03
CA ALA A 183 -8.06 -2.93 13.88
C ALA A 183 -9.16 -3.10 14.93
#